data_AF-A0A2S6BS92-F1
#
_entry.id   AF-A0A2S6BS92-F1
#
_cell.length_a   1.000
_cell.length_b   1.000
_cell.length_c   1.000
_cell.angle_alpha   90.00
_cell.angle_beta   90.00
_cell.angle_gamma   90.00
#
_symmetry.space_group_name_H-M   'P 1'
#
loop_
_entity.id
_entity.type
_entity.pdbx_description
1 polymer ?
#
loop_
_entity_poly.entity_id
_entity_poly.type
_entity_poly.pdbx_seq_one_letter_code
_entity_poly.pdbx_strand_id
1 'polypeptide(L)'
;MPPRIQPHRLTTQSTCQCFRTRPSSRPEGTSVAVPSQQKRDFHPQSKATKLRRNMWEWLNGPGKAFRDPLPGSTNYMSAYDKYGNLLRSRRGRDNAQRGGPPPPALEAEIDVPPVEEEEEIQRKERQKGMDEDEITANKAKRDAQRAAKAEIESRSGLPRERPSDMRPFPLNQNFRSQSVLSEELREEIYRQVVAAGVDISTVSAAFGIDLRRVGAVVRLKSVEKRWQAENKPLAKAYNDAVLAMLPQTPYKPNDPRQQIYEHETVNDLPVHPATRQQLFVPVSESRQFTREDAAKAFHDKLLPADKRIPHPELVTLEKEHLAGVSRSERWANQQQRDEAARVAKEKAEAKKAAWEERTQRIVSTRRWDFKFQDISAEKVGKNGRSREGVGARYGMPHEDRKRGMVKIPTSVE
;
A
#
# COMPACT_ATOMS: atom_id res chain seq x y z
N MET A 1 5.88 -40.04 32.97
CA MET A 1 5.79 -40.66 31.63
C MET A 1 4.46 -40.29 31.01
N PRO A 2 4.43 -39.58 29.86
CA PRO A 2 3.18 -39.28 29.16
C PRO A 2 2.79 -40.42 28.20
N PRO A 3 1.50 -40.64 27.90
CA PRO A 3 1.04 -41.77 27.09
C PRO A 3 1.32 -41.58 25.60
N ARG A 4 1.68 -42.70 24.97
CA ARG A 4 2.14 -42.85 23.59
C ARG A 4 0.94 -42.92 22.64
N ILE A 5 0.75 -41.91 21.78
CA ILE A 5 -0.26 -41.91 20.72
C ILE A 5 0.29 -42.68 19.51
N GLN A 6 -0.50 -43.63 18.98
CA GLN A 6 -0.20 -44.44 17.80
C GLN A 6 -0.38 -43.61 16.50
N PRO A 7 0.55 -43.66 15.52
CA PRO A 7 0.35 -43.00 14.25
C PRO A 7 -0.55 -43.82 13.32
N HIS A 8 -1.64 -43.22 12.84
CA HIS A 8 -2.47 -43.78 11.79
C HIS A 8 -1.68 -43.90 10.48
N ARG A 9 -1.77 -45.09 9.86
CA ARG A 9 -1.24 -45.42 8.53
C ARG A 9 -1.86 -44.52 7.47
N LEU A 10 -1.03 -43.75 6.78
CA LEU A 10 -1.37 -43.13 5.50
C LEU A 10 -1.04 -44.12 4.38
N THR A 11 -2.05 -44.57 3.64
CA THR A 11 -1.90 -45.44 2.48
C THR A 11 -1.37 -44.62 1.30
N THR A 12 -0.13 -44.83 0.92
CA THR A 12 0.49 -44.25 -0.28
C THR A 12 -0.05 -44.91 -1.54
N GLN A 13 -0.47 -44.09 -2.52
CA GLN A 13 -0.93 -44.56 -3.83
C GLN A 13 0.22 -45.11 -4.68
N SER A 14 -0.07 -46.18 -5.40
CA SER A 14 0.85 -46.89 -6.30
C SER A 14 1.13 -46.06 -7.56
N THR A 15 2.39 -45.79 -7.83
CA THR A 15 2.88 -45.18 -9.07
C THR A 15 2.91 -46.22 -10.19
N CYS A 16 2.09 -46.03 -11.24
CA CYS A 16 2.17 -46.82 -12.46
C CYS A 16 3.50 -46.60 -13.18
N GLN A 17 4.30 -47.67 -13.27
CA GLN A 17 5.47 -47.76 -14.14
C GLN A 17 5.01 -48.01 -15.58
N CYS A 18 5.44 -47.17 -16.51
CA CYS A 18 5.31 -47.35 -17.93
C CYS A 18 6.56 -48.04 -18.50
N PHE A 19 6.42 -49.28 -18.94
CA PHE A 19 7.41 -49.97 -19.78
C PHE A 19 6.82 -50.28 -21.16
N ARG A 20 7.61 -49.90 -22.18
CA ARG A 20 7.46 -50.23 -23.60
C ARG A 20 7.63 -51.73 -23.82
N THR A 21 6.98 -52.29 -24.86
CA THR A 21 7.63 -52.87 -26.07
C THR A 21 6.61 -53.42 -27.07
N ARG A 22 6.84 -53.12 -28.35
CA ARG A 22 6.27 -53.83 -29.52
C ARG A 22 7.01 -55.15 -29.71
N PRO A 23 6.37 -56.14 -30.35
CA PRO A 23 7.05 -56.82 -31.45
C PRO A 23 6.24 -56.86 -32.75
N SER A 24 7.01 -56.89 -33.83
CA SER A 24 6.65 -57.06 -35.23
C SER A 24 6.69 -58.55 -35.57
N SER A 25 5.62 -59.08 -36.15
CA SER A 25 5.70 -60.10 -37.21
C SER A 25 4.32 -60.42 -37.78
N ARG A 26 4.27 -60.51 -39.11
CA ARG A 26 3.15 -60.97 -39.93
C ARG A 26 3.44 -62.44 -40.28
N PRO A 27 2.43 -63.32 -40.27
CA PRO A 27 2.29 -64.22 -41.42
C PRO A 27 0.86 -64.26 -41.96
N GLU A 28 0.81 -64.54 -43.26
CA GLU A 28 -0.38 -64.75 -44.07
C GLU A 28 -1.10 -66.06 -43.69
N GLY A 29 -2.43 -66.10 -43.83
CA GLY A 29 -3.17 -67.36 -43.73
C GLY A 29 -4.65 -67.23 -43.40
N THR A 30 -5.47 -67.27 -44.45
CA THR A 30 -6.78 -67.93 -44.51
C THR A 30 -7.97 -67.32 -43.76
N SER A 31 -8.98 -66.98 -44.57
CA SER A 31 -10.29 -66.43 -44.25
C SER A 31 -11.16 -67.33 -43.37
N VAL A 32 -11.67 -66.78 -42.26
CA VAL A 32 -12.92 -67.22 -41.64
C VAL A 32 -13.72 -65.97 -41.27
N ALA A 33 -14.96 -65.91 -41.77
CA ALA A 33 -15.89 -64.81 -41.55
C ALA A 33 -16.29 -64.71 -40.06
N VAL A 34 -16.04 -63.55 -39.46
CA VAL A 34 -16.56 -63.17 -38.13
C VAL A 34 -17.41 -61.92 -38.33
N PRO A 35 -18.64 -61.86 -37.79
CA PRO A 35 -19.55 -60.75 -38.01
C PRO A 35 -18.97 -59.44 -37.50
N SER A 36 -19.27 -58.37 -38.24
CA SER A 36 -18.85 -56.99 -37.98
C SER A 36 -19.20 -56.54 -36.57
N GLN A 37 -18.24 -56.67 -35.65
CA GLN A 37 -18.24 -55.88 -34.42
C GLN A 37 -18.14 -54.42 -34.81
N GLN A 38 -19.27 -53.72 -34.68
CA GLN A 38 -19.34 -52.27 -34.63
C GLN A 38 -18.16 -51.76 -33.78
N LYS A 39 -17.27 -50.97 -34.40
CA LYS A 39 -16.27 -50.21 -33.66
C LYS A 39 -17.03 -49.33 -32.68
N ARG A 40 -17.15 -49.78 -31.43
CA ARG A 40 -17.58 -48.93 -30.33
C ARG A 40 -16.52 -47.87 -30.20
N ASP A 41 -16.91 -46.60 -30.40
CA ASP A 41 -16.07 -45.46 -30.09
C ASP A 41 -15.68 -45.52 -28.61
N PHE A 42 -14.49 -46.06 -28.31
CA PHE A 42 -13.95 -46.25 -26.97
C PHE A 42 -13.39 -44.94 -26.38
N HIS A 43 -14.05 -43.83 -26.64
CA HIS A 43 -13.92 -42.61 -25.85
C HIS A 43 -15.31 -42.17 -25.42
N PRO A 44 -15.82 -42.61 -24.26
CA PRO A 44 -16.93 -41.91 -23.65
C PRO A 44 -16.44 -40.47 -23.44
N GLN A 45 -17.02 -39.51 -24.16
CA GLN A 45 -16.88 -38.11 -23.80
C GLN A 45 -17.21 -38.03 -22.31
N SER A 46 -16.21 -37.79 -21.47
CA SER A 46 -16.41 -37.80 -20.02
C SER A 46 -17.37 -36.66 -19.70
N LYS A 47 -18.64 -37.01 -19.43
CA LYS A 47 -19.66 -36.03 -19.08
C LYS A 47 -19.11 -35.21 -17.92
N ALA A 48 -19.13 -33.88 -18.07
CA ALA A 48 -18.57 -32.98 -17.07
C ALA A 48 -19.10 -33.33 -15.67
N THR A 49 -18.21 -33.41 -14.69
CA THR A 49 -18.58 -33.71 -13.30
C THR A 49 -19.58 -32.69 -12.78
N LYS A 50 -20.39 -33.04 -11.77
CA LYS A 50 -21.33 -32.12 -11.12
C LYS A 50 -20.63 -30.82 -10.67
N LEU A 51 -19.44 -30.93 -10.09
CA LEU A 51 -18.63 -29.77 -9.69
C LEU A 51 -18.25 -28.88 -10.87
N ARG A 52 -17.84 -29.46 -12.01
CA ARG A 52 -17.52 -28.69 -13.21
C ARG A 52 -18.75 -27.99 -13.79
N ARG A 53 -19.92 -28.63 -13.76
CA ARG A 53 -21.19 -28.01 -14.18
C ARG A 53 -21.55 -26.82 -13.28
N ASN A 54 -21.51 -27.00 -11.95
CA ASN A 54 -21.77 -25.93 -10.99
C ASN A 54 -20.77 -24.76 -11.14
N MET A 55 -19.49 -25.05 -11.39
CA MET A 55 -18.47 -24.04 -11.65
C MET A 55 -18.83 -23.21 -12.90
N TRP A 56 -19.20 -23.85 -14.00
CA TRP A 56 -19.59 -23.14 -15.23
C TRP A 56 -20.90 -22.37 -15.07
N GLU A 57 -21.86 -22.90 -14.32
CA GLU A 57 -23.08 -22.18 -13.95
C GLU A 57 -22.76 -20.89 -13.19
N TRP A 58 -21.83 -20.95 -12.23
CA TRP A 58 -21.36 -19.76 -11.53
C TRP A 58 -20.59 -18.79 -12.44
N LEU A 59 -19.64 -19.29 -13.25
CA LEU A 59 -18.85 -18.45 -14.18
C LEU A 59 -19.73 -17.73 -15.22
N ASN A 60 -20.77 -18.40 -15.71
CA ASN A 60 -21.70 -17.81 -16.68
C ASN A 60 -22.79 -16.94 -16.01
N GLY A 61 -23.05 -17.15 -14.73
CA GLY A 61 -23.94 -16.34 -13.90
C GLY A 61 -23.16 -15.26 -13.12
N PRO A 62 -23.07 -15.33 -11.78
CA PRO A 62 -22.43 -14.29 -10.96
C PRO A 62 -20.97 -13.98 -11.32
N GLY A 63 -20.22 -14.99 -11.75
CA GLY A 63 -18.80 -14.88 -12.10
C GLY A 63 -18.52 -14.05 -13.35
N LYS A 64 -19.54 -13.82 -14.20
CA LYS A 64 -19.40 -13.06 -15.45
C LYS A 64 -18.91 -11.63 -15.22
N ALA A 65 -19.27 -11.03 -14.08
CA ALA A 65 -18.87 -9.67 -13.70
C ALA A 65 -17.35 -9.50 -13.54
N PHE A 66 -16.60 -10.58 -13.32
CA PHE A 66 -15.15 -10.53 -13.11
C PHE A 66 -14.34 -10.85 -14.38
N ARG A 67 -15.01 -11.11 -15.51
CA ARG A 67 -14.34 -11.38 -16.79
C ARG A 67 -13.57 -10.15 -17.27
N ASP A 68 -14.24 -9.01 -17.21
CA ASP A 68 -13.69 -7.71 -17.58
C ASP A 68 -13.61 -6.83 -16.33
N PRO A 69 -12.52 -6.07 -16.14
CA PRO A 69 -12.39 -5.20 -14.98
C PRO A 69 -13.43 -4.08 -15.01
N LEU A 70 -13.83 -3.63 -13.83
CA LEU A 70 -14.67 -2.45 -13.71
C LEU A 70 -13.77 -1.20 -13.80
N PRO A 71 -13.91 -0.33 -14.80
CA PRO A 71 -13.04 0.82 -14.97
C PRO A 71 -13.25 1.83 -13.84
N GLY A 72 -12.15 2.36 -13.30
CA GLY A 72 -12.18 3.39 -12.26
C GLY A 72 -12.74 2.90 -10.93
N SER A 73 -12.86 1.58 -10.74
CA SER A 73 -13.40 1.04 -9.50
C SER A 73 -12.97 -0.37 -9.15
N THR A 74 -12.96 -0.70 -7.85
CA THR A 74 -12.66 -2.08 -7.43
C THR A 74 -13.78 -3.05 -7.81
N ASN A 75 -13.37 -4.20 -8.36
CA ASN A 75 -14.23 -5.30 -8.80
C ASN A 75 -14.01 -6.55 -7.94
N TYR A 76 -14.14 -6.42 -6.61
CA TYR A 76 -13.98 -7.54 -5.69
C TYR A 76 -15.29 -8.26 -5.40
N MET A 77 -15.21 -9.55 -5.05
CA MET A 77 -16.38 -10.38 -4.75
C MET A 77 -17.29 -9.82 -3.66
N SER A 78 -16.75 -9.07 -2.70
CA SER A 78 -17.51 -8.46 -1.60
C SER A 78 -18.42 -7.31 -2.02
N ALA A 79 -18.21 -6.74 -3.22
CA ALA A 79 -19.02 -5.66 -3.77
C ALA A 79 -20.33 -6.16 -4.39
N TYR A 80 -20.49 -7.47 -4.56
CA TYR A 80 -21.61 -8.10 -5.25
C TYR A 80 -22.47 -8.93 -4.29
N ASP A 81 -23.75 -9.08 -4.63
CA ASP A 81 -24.61 -10.06 -4.00
C ASP A 81 -24.31 -11.50 -4.50
N LYS A 82 -24.97 -12.49 -3.90
CA LYS A 82 -24.86 -13.91 -4.32
C LYS A 82 -25.31 -14.19 -5.77
N TYR A 83 -26.00 -13.24 -6.40
CA TYR A 83 -26.53 -13.34 -7.76
C TYR A 83 -25.65 -12.60 -8.79
N GLY A 84 -24.59 -11.91 -8.36
CA GLY A 84 -23.70 -11.15 -9.23
C GLY A 84 -24.17 -9.73 -9.53
N ASN A 85 -25.11 -9.18 -8.76
CA ASN A 85 -25.50 -7.77 -8.87
C ASN A 85 -24.60 -6.92 -7.97
N LEU A 86 -24.09 -5.82 -8.52
CA LEU A 86 -23.26 -4.86 -7.79
C LEU A 86 -24.12 -4.12 -6.76
N LEU A 87 -23.76 -4.22 -5.48
CA LEU A 87 -24.55 -3.69 -4.35
C LEU A 87 -24.71 -2.17 -4.39
N ARG A 88 -23.69 -1.44 -4.88
CA ARG A 88 -23.71 0.03 -5.00
C ARG A 88 -24.42 0.54 -6.26
N SER A 89 -24.72 -0.31 -7.23
CA SER A 89 -25.48 0.09 -8.41
C SER A 89 -26.96 0.34 -8.04
N ARG A 90 -27.66 1.20 -8.80
CA ARG A 90 -29.10 1.44 -8.65
C ARG A 90 -29.91 0.14 -8.61
N ARG A 91 -29.62 -0.78 -9.53
CA ARG A 91 -30.25 -2.10 -9.60
C ARG A 91 -29.96 -2.96 -8.36
N GLY A 92 -28.77 -2.86 -7.78
CA GLY A 92 -28.42 -3.51 -6.51
C GLY A 92 -29.18 -2.92 -5.32
N ARG A 93 -29.36 -1.59 -5.30
CA ARG A 93 -30.15 -0.85 -4.30
C ARG A 93 -31.63 -1.27 -4.34
N ASP A 94 -32.22 -1.33 -5.53
CA ASP A 94 -33.62 -1.70 -5.75
C ASP A 94 -33.89 -3.18 -5.38
N ASN A 95 -32.93 -4.07 -5.61
CA ASN A 95 -33.04 -5.48 -5.24
C ASN A 95 -32.83 -5.72 -3.73
N ALA A 96 -31.96 -4.92 -3.08
CA ALA A 96 -31.76 -4.94 -1.62
C ALA A 96 -32.97 -4.38 -0.85
N GLN A 97 -33.68 -3.40 -1.42
CA GLN A 97 -34.89 -2.81 -0.84
C GLN A 97 -36.07 -3.79 -0.69
N ARG A 98 -36.09 -4.90 -1.43
CA ARG A 98 -37.13 -5.94 -1.27
C ARG A 98 -37.03 -6.74 0.04
N GLY A 99 -36.07 -6.43 0.92
CA GLY A 99 -35.95 -7.08 2.23
C GLY A 99 -35.05 -6.39 3.28
N GLY A 100 -34.77 -5.08 3.19
CA GLY A 100 -33.87 -4.38 4.12
C GLY A 100 -34.15 -2.87 4.26
N PRO A 101 -33.57 -2.20 5.29
CA PRO A 101 -33.86 -0.81 5.61
C PRO A 101 -33.47 0.15 4.48
N PRO A 102 -34.13 1.32 4.40
CA PRO A 102 -33.93 2.24 3.31
C PRO A 102 -32.48 2.73 3.25
N PRO A 103 -31.94 2.89 2.04
CA PRO A 103 -30.57 3.31 1.84
C PRO A 103 -30.36 4.76 2.33
N PRO A 104 -29.16 5.11 2.80
CA PRO A 104 -28.85 6.46 3.24
C PRO A 104 -29.15 7.49 2.13
N ALA A 105 -29.69 8.64 2.53
CA ALA A 105 -30.35 9.64 1.70
C ALA A 105 -29.44 10.45 0.74
N LEU A 106 -28.24 9.96 0.44
CA LEU A 106 -27.31 10.64 -0.46
C LEU A 106 -27.45 10.06 -1.87
N GLU A 107 -27.43 10.94 -2.87
CA GLU A 107 -27.53 10.68 -4.31
C GLU A 107 -28.97 10.62 -4.84
N ALA A 108 -29.75 11.66 -4.54
CA ALA A 108 -30.72 12.15 -5.52
C ALA A 108 -29.95 12.59 -6.78
N GLU A 109 -30.55 12.43 -7.96
CA GLU A 109 -30.01 12.96 -9.23
C GLU A 109 -29.49 14.38 -9.01
N ILE A 110 -28.18 14.56 -9.19
CA ILE A 110 -27.53 15.86 -9.06
C ILE A 110 -27.87 16.65 -10.33
N ASP A 111 -29.06 17.24 -10.34
CA ASP A 111 -29.50 18.16 -11.39
C ASP A 111 -28.89 19.53 -11.12
N VAL A 112 -27.74 19.79 -11.77
CA VAL A 112 -26.97 21.02 -11.56
C VAL A 112 -26.90 21.77 -12.87
N PRO A 113 -27.22 23.08 -12.86
CA PRO A 113 -27.12 23.93 -14.03
C PRO A 113 -25.71 23.91 -14.66
N PRO A 114 -25.61 23.97 -16.00
CA PRO A 114 -24.32 24.10 -16.70
C PRO A 114 -23.52 25.32 -16.24
N VAL A 115 -22.19 25.27 -16.43
CA VAL A 115 -21.28 26.38 -16.07
C VAL A 115 -21.66 27.69 -16.79
N GLU A 116 -22.21 27.59 -18.00
CA GLU A 116 -22.63 28.71 -18.84
C GLU A 116 -23.75 29.55 -18.20
N GLU A 117 -24.62 28.95 -17.39
CA GLU A 117 -25.72 29.63 -16.73
C GLU A 117 -25.31 30.28 -15.39
N GLU A 118 -24.07 30.06 -14.92
CA GLU A 118 -23.60 30.50 -13.61
C GLU A 118 -23.59 32.02 -13.46
N GLU A 119 -23.26 32.76 -14.53
CA GLU A 119 -23.28 34.23 -14.52
C GLU A 119 -24.70 34.79 -14.37
N GLU A 120 -25.68 34.15 -15.02
CA GLU A 120 -27.09 34.53 -14.89
C GLU A 120 -27.64 34.21 -13.51
N ILE A 121 -27.25 33.06 -12.94
CA ILE A 121 -27.66 32.65 -11.60
C ILE A 121 -27.10 33.65 -10.57
N GLN A 122 -25.83 34.02 -10.67
CA GLN A 122 -25.24 35.04 -9.79
C GLN A 122 -25.93 36.40 -9.95
N ARG A 123 -26.29 36.83 -11.16
CA ARG A 123 -27.08 38.07 -11.37
C ARG A 123 -28.44 38.00 -10.70
N LYS A 124 -29.14 36.86 -10.78
CA LYS A 124 -30.42 36.64 -10.10
C LYS A 124 -30.27 36.60 -8.57
N GLU A 125 -29.18 36.05 -8.05
CA GLU A 125 -28.88 36.05 -6.61
C GLU A 125 -28.60 37.47 -6.08
N ARG A 126 -27.84 38.29 -6.84
CA ARG A 126 -27.66 39.73 -6.53
C ARG A 126 -28.97 40.51 -6.58
N GLN A 127 -29.81 40.26 -7.58
CA GLN A 127 -31.14 40.88 -7.67
C GLN A 127 -32.07 40.48 -6.53
N LYS A 128 -31.87 39.30 -5.94
CA LYS A 128 -32.59 38.84 -4.73
C LYS A 128 -32.04 39.43 -3.43
N GLY A 129 -31.00 40.27 -3.49
CA GLY A 129 -30.41 40.93 -2.34
C GLY A 129 -29.56 40.01 -1.45
N MET A 130 -29.00 38.92 -2.01
CA MET A 130 -28.03 38.09 -1.29
C MET A 130 -26.67 38.79 -1.19
N ASP A 131 -25.99 38.60 -0.07
CA ASP A 131 -24.65 39.12 0.16
C ASP A 131 -23.61 38.42 -0.75
N GLU A 132 -22.51 39.11 -1.09
CA GLU A 132 -21.44 38.57 -1.95
C GLU A 132 -20.82 37.28 -1.39
N ASP A 133 -20.71 37.17 -0.06
CA ASP A 133 -20.20 35.97 0.62
C ASP A 133 -21.17 34.79 0.46
N GLU A 134 -22.48 35.03 0.45
CA GLU A 134 -23.47 33.98 0.19
C GLU A 134 -23.46 33.53 -1.27
N ILE A 135 -23.29 34.46 -2.21
CA ILE A 135 -23.18 34.17 -3.64
C ILE A 135 -21.95 33.31 -3.92
N THR A 136 -20.80 33.66 -3.33
CA THR A 136 -19.56 32.87 -3.49
C THR A 136 -19.70 31.49 -2.86
N ALA A 137 -20.34 31.37 -1.69
CA ALA A 137 -20.62 30.08 -1.06
C ALA A 137 -21.58 29.21 -1.91
N ASN A 138 -22.61 29.80 -2.51
CA ASN A 138 -23.56 29.09 -3.38
C ASN A 138 -22.91 28.64 -4.69
N LYS A 139 -22.09 29.49 -5.30
CA LYS A 139 -21.24 29.12 -6.44
C LYS A 139 -20.34 27.94 -6.08
N ALA A 140 -19.64 28.00 -4.95
CA ALA A 140 -18.78 26.90 -4.50
C ALA A 140 -19.55 25.59 -4.29
N LYS A 141 -20.78 25.64 -3.75
CA LYS A 141 -21.67 24.47 -3.65
C LYS A 141 -22.04 23.92 -5.03
N ARG A 142 -22.39 24.77 -6.00
CA ARG A 142 -22.70 24.35 -7.38
C ARG A 142 -21.48 23.74 -8.06
N ASP A 143 -20.33 24.41 -7.99
CA ASP A 143 -19.05 23.93 -8.52
C ASP A 143 -18.70 22.55 -7.92
N ALA A 144 -18.88 22.40 -6.60
CA ALA A 144 -18.73 21.12 -5.94
C ALA A 144 -19.72 20.08 -6.50
N GLN A 145 -21.01 20.38 -6.65
CA GLN A 145 -21.97 19.42 -7.19
C GLN A 145 -21.64 19.02 -8.65
N ARG A 146 -21.23 19.97 -9.50
CA ARG A 146 -20.72 19.69 -10.86
C ARG A 146 -19.52 18.75 -10.83
N ALA A 147 -18.59 18.96 -9.89
CA ALA A 147 -17.44 18.07 -9.71
C ALA A 147 -17.83 16.64 -9.28
N ALA A 148 -18.87 16.45 -8.44
CA ALA A 148 -19.39 15.09 -8.16
C ALA A 148 -19.96 14.45 -9.41
N LYS A 149 -20.78 15.20 -10.14
CA LYS A 149 -21.46 14.68 -11.32
C LYS A 149 -20.42 14.23 -12.35
N ALA A 150 -19.41 15.05 -12.62
CA ALA A 150 -18.28 14.70 -13.47
C ALA A 150 -17.51 13.47 -12.97
N GLU A 151 -17.30 13.32 -11.65
CA GLU A 151 -16.65 12.13 -11.08
C GLU A 151 -17.52 10.87 -11.29
N ILE A 152 -18.81 10.94 -11.01
CA ILE A 152 -19.74 9.81 -11.20
C ILE A 152 -19.79 9.41 -12.68
N GLU A 153 -19.88 10.38 -13.59
CA GLU A 153 -19.83 10.17 -15.04
C GLU A 153 -18.51 9.51 -15.47
N SER A 154 -17.37 9.96 -14.93
CA SER A 154 -16.06 9.35 -15.21
C SER A 154 -15.97 7.87 -14.77
N ARG A 155 -16.80 7.47 -13.80
CA ARG A 155 -16.89 6.10 -13.25
C ARG A 155 -18.08 5.33 -13.83
N SER A 156 -18.47 5.65 -15.06
CA SER A 156 -19.59 4.98 -15.76
C SER A 156 -20.93 5.08 -15.01
N GLY A 157 -21.15 6.17 -14.27
CA GLY A 157 -22.38 6.40 -13.52
C GLY A 157 -22.46 5.66 -12.17
N LEU A 158 -21.36 5.07 -11.70
CA LEU A 158 -21.32 4.35 -10.44
C LEU A 158 -20.86 5.26 -9.28
N PRO A 159 -21.48 5.13 -8.10
CA PRO A 159 -20.98 5.77 -6.89
C PRO A 159 -19.60 5.25 -6.48
N ARG A 160 -18.89 6.03 -5.67
CA ARG A 160 -17.61 5.63 -5.07
C ARG A 160 -17.78 4.37 -4.21
N GLU A 161 -16.73 3.57 -4.14
CA GLU A 161 -16.73 2.31 -3.40
C GLU A 161 -16.90 2.53 -1.91
N ARG A 162 -17.71 1.67 -1.31
CA ARG A 162 -17.79 1.60 0.14
C ARG A 162 -16.60 0.83 0.70
N PRO A 163 -16.23 1.06 1.96
CA PRO A 163 -15.20 0.26 2.60
C PRO A 163 -15.47 -1.26 2.55
N SER A 164 -16.73 -1.68 2.52
CA SER A 164 -17.14 -3.09 2.37
C SER A 164 -16.77 -3.70 1.01
N ASP A 165 -16.82 -2.88 -0.05
CA ASP A 165 -16.62 -3.28 -1.45
C ASP A 165 -15.14 -3.46 -1.76
N MET A 166 -14.28 -2.75 -1.02
CA MET A 166 -12.83 -2.82 -1.14
C MET A 166 -12.23 -4.09 -0.53
N ARG A 167 -13.03 -5.07 -0.11
CA ARG A 167 -12.53 -6.32 0.49
C ARG A 167 -12.34 -7.39 -0.60
N PRO A 168 -11.10 -7.77 -0.95
CA PRO A 168 -10.87 -8.82 -1.94
C PRO A 168 -11.33 -10.19 -1.45
N PHE A 169 -11.22 -10.46 -0.14
CA PHE A 169 -11.58 -11.75 0.45
C PHE A 169 -12.83 -11.60 1.32
N PRO A 170 -13.99 -12.17 0.93
CA PRO A 170 -15.24 -11.99 1.67
C PRO A 170 -15.18 -12.44 3.14
N LEU A 171 -14.39 -13.48 3.44
CA LEU A 171 -14.26 -14.03 4.80
C LEU A 171 -13.35 -13.20 5.70
N ASN A 172 -12.43 -12.39 5.15
CA ASN A 172 -11.54 -11.54 5.93
C ASN A 172 -12.05 -10.11 5.93
N GLN A 173 -12.72 -9.71 7.02
CA GLN A 173 -13.32 -8.38 7.13
C GLN A 173 -12.28 -7.27 7.36
N ASN A 174 -11.09 -7.62 7.86
CA ASN A 174 -10.05 -6.66 8.23
C ASN A 174 -9.24 -6.22 7.02
N PHE A 175 -8.94 -7.13 6.10
CA PHE A 175 -8.13 -6.82 4.93
C PHE A 175 -8.96 -6.10 3.85
N ARG A 176 -8.50 -4.90 3.50
CA ARG A 176 -9.10 -4.04 2.48
C ARG A 176 -8.01 -3.60 1.51
N SER A 177 -8.37 -3.50 0.23
CA SER A 177 -7.53 -2.90 -0.78
C SER A 177 -7.52 -1.40 -0.58
N GLN A 178 -6.42 -0.89 -0.03
CA GLN A 178 -6.22 0.53 0.17
C GLN A 178 -5.97 1.23 -1.17
N SER A 179 -6.25 2.52 -1.23
CA SER A 179 -5.99 3.32 -2.42
C SER A 179 -4.49 3.38 -2.73
N VAL A 180 -4.16 3.44 -4.02
CA VAL A 180 -2.80 3.67 -4.52
C VAL A 180 -2.63 5.11 -5.00
N LEU A 181 -1.41 5.64 -4.99
CA LEU A 181 -1.15 6.98 -5.51
C LEU A 181 -1.45 7.02 -7.01
N SER A 182 -2.18 8.04 -7.49
CA SER A 182 -2.35 8.26 -8.92
C SER A 182 -1.02 8.59 -9.61
N GLU A 183 -0.93 8.40 -10.92
CA GLU A 183 0.29 8.73 -11.68
C GLU A 183 0.65 10.22 -11.57
N GLU A 184 -0.36 11.09 -11.65
CA GLU A 184 -0.24 12.54 -11.50
C GLU A 184 0.33 12.91 -10.13
N LEU A 185 -0.18 12.29 -9.06
CA LEU A 185 0.31 12.56 -7.70
C LEU A 185 1.77 12.12 -7.53
N ARG A 186 2.17 10.99 -8.13
CA ARG A 186 3.57 10.52 -8.10
C ARG A 186 4.50 11.49 -8.82
N GLU A 187 4.05 12.06 -9.94
CA GLU A 187 4.81 13.05 -10.69
C GLU A 187 4.94 14.37 -9.90
N GLU A 188 3.86 14.82 -9.26
CA GLU A 188 3.88 16.01 -8.40
C GLU A 188 4.86 15.86 -7.22
N ILE A 189 4.81 14.73 -6.52
CA ILE A 189 5.72 14.43 -5.42
C ILE A 189 7.19 14.49 -5.91
N TYR A 190 7.47 13.88 -7.05
CA TYR A 190 8.81 13.91 -7.63
C TYR A 190 9.25 15.34 -7.97
N ARG A 191 8.36 16.15 -8.55
CA ARG A 191 8.60 17.56 -8.87
C ARG A 191 8.93 18.37 -7.61
N GLN A 192 8.15 18.23 -6.54
CA GLN A 192 8.38 19.00 -5.31
C GLN A 192 9.71 18.65 -4.64
N VAL A 193 10.05 17.37 -4.56
CA VAL A 193 11.29 16.93 -3.89
C VAL A 193 12.52 17.22 -4.74
N VAL A 194 12.49 16.87 -6.03
CA VAL A 194 13.70 16.92 -6.88
C VAL A 194 13.86 18.27 -7.58
N ALA A 195 12.79 18.86 -8.11
CA ALA A 195 12.88 20.11 -8.86
C ALA A 195 12.78 21.35 -7.95
N ALA A 196 11.87 21.33 -6.97
CA ALA A 196 11.69 22.44 -6.03
C ALA A 196 12.55 22.33 -4.76
N GLY A 197 13.18 21.17 -4.51
CA GLY A 197 14.07 20.97 -3.36
C GLY A 197 13.35 20.99 -2.01
N VAL A 198 12.04 20.72 -1.98
CA VAL A 198 11.25 20.68 -0.74
C VAL A 198 11.62 19.42 0.05
N ASP A 199 11.73 19.53 1.38
CA ASP A 199 12.05 18.38 2.22
C ASP A 199 10.95 17.32 2.18
N ILE A 200 11.38 16.06 2.28
CA ILE A 200 10.50 14.88 2.24
C ILE A 200 9.47 14.94 3.38
N SER A 201 9.84 15.45 4.57
CA SER A 201 8.93 15.58 5.72
C SER A 201 7.77 16.52 5.42
N THR A 202 8.06 17.63 4.75
CA THR A 202 7.07 18.65 4.40
C THR A 202 6.12 18.13 3.33
N VAL A 203 6.63 17.46 2.29
CA VAL A 203 5.80 16.84 1.24
C VAL A 203 4.91 15.74 1.82
N SER A 204 5.46 14.92 2.70
CA SER A 204 4.74 13.85 3.41
C SER A 204 3.60 14.39 4.27
N ALA A 205 3.85 15.45 5.05
CA ALA A 205 2.84 16.13 5.85
C ALA A 205 1.78 16.82 4.98
N ALA A 206 2.18 17.43 3.86
CA ALA A 206 1.28 18.15 2.96
C ALA A 206 0.29 17.22 2.24
N PHE A 207 0.72 16.03 1.81
CA PHE A 207 -0.14 15.10 1.07
C PHE A 207 -0.73 13.96 1.91
N GLY A 208 -0.38 13.87 3.21
CA GLY A 208 -0.82 12.76 4.05
C GLY A 208 -0.26 11.41 3.57
N ILE A 209 1.04 11.36 3.23
CA ILE A 209 1.72 10.16 2.71
C ILE A 209 2.88 9.83 3.64
N ASP A 210 3.14 8.57 3.98
CA ASP A 210 4.29 8.18 4.80
C ASP A 210 5.64 8.57 4.14
N LEU A 211 6.57 9.11 4.92
CA LEU A 211 7.96 9.42 4.55
C LEU A 211 8.60 8.28 3.73
N ARG A 212 8.40 7.03 4.18
CA ARG A 212 8.98 5.84 3.53
C ARG A 212 8.42 5.66 2.13
N ARG A 213 7.14 5.97 1.93
CA ARG A 213 6.46 5.89 0.62
C ARG A 213 6.90 7.02 -0.28
N VAL A 214 7.01 8.26 0.21
CA VAL A 214 7.54 9.40 -0.57
C VAL A 214 8.94 9.08 -1.10
N GLY A 215 9.85 8.60 -0.23
CA GLY A 215 11.19 8.19 -0.64
C GLY A 215 11.21 7.02 -1.65
N ALA A 216 10.23 6.11 -1.60
CA ALA A 216 10.08 5.07 -2.61
C ALA A 216 9.58 5.62 -3.96
N VAL A 217 8.61 6.53 -3.94
CA VAL A 217 8.08 7.18 -5.15
C VAL A 217 9.18 7.94 -5.87
N VAL A 218 9.97 8.74 -5.15
CA VAL A 218 11.08 9.51 -5.74
C VAL A 218 12.11 8.57 -6.38
N ARG A 219 12.46 7.46 -5.73
CA ARG A 219 13.40 6.46 -6.27
C ARG A 219 12.85 5.75 -7.51
N LEU A 220 11.57 5.37 -7.51
CA LEU A 220 10.97 4.70 -8.68
C LEU A 220 10.80 5.67 -9.85
N LYS A 221 10.43 6.93 -9.58
CA LYS A 221 10.31 7.96 -10.61
C LYS A 221 11.66 8.35 -11.20
N SER A 222 12.74 8.40 -10.41
CA SER A 222 14.08 8.65 -10.97
C SER A 222 14.51 7.52 -11.92
N VAL A 223 14.19 6.26 -11.60
CA VAL A 223 14.41 5.12 -12.51
C VAL A 223 13.55 5.25 -13.78
N GLU A 224 12.29 5.63 -13.65
CA GLU A 224 11.39 5.85 -14.79
C GLU A 224 11.93 6.95 -15.73
N LYS A 225 12.35 8.11 -15.18
CA LYS A 225 12.96 9.20 -15.96
C LYS A 225 14.25 8.76 -16.63
N ARG A 226 15.08 7.96 -15.95
CA ARG A 226 16.28 7.36 -16.54
C ARG A 226 15.94 6.45 -17.70
N TRP A 227 14.93 5.59 -17.58
CA TRP A 227 14.49 4.71 -18.67
C TRP A 227 13.93 5.50 -19.85
N GLN A 228 13.21 6.59 -19.60
CA GLN A 228 12.76 7.52 -20.64
C GLN A 228 13.94 8.16 -21.35
N ALA A 229 14.96 8.62 -20.61
CA ALA A 229 16.19 9.19 -21.18
C ALA A 229 16.99 8.16 -22.01
N GLU A 230 16.98 6.90 -21.58
CA GLU A 230 17.58 5.76 -22.31
C GLU A 230 16.67 5.23 -23.43
N ASN A 231 15.49 5.84 -23.67
CA ASN A 231 14.47 5.42 -24.65
C ASN A 231 14.04 3.94 -24.51
N LYS A 232 14.02 3.42 -23.29
CA LYS A 232 13.53 2.07 -23.01
C LYS A 232 12.00 2.03 -23.08
N PRO A 233 11.40 0.99 -23.68
CA PRO A 233 9.95 0.87 -23.78
C PRO A 233 9.33 0.69 -22.38
N LEU A 234 8.39 1.56 -22.04
CA LEU A 234 7.62 1.48 -20.79
C LEU A 234 6.35 0.65 -20.98
N ALA A 235 5.99 -0.13 -19.96
CA ALA A 235 4.78 -0.96 -19.96
C ALA A 235 3.50 -0.15 -19.64
N LYS A 236 3.22 0.92 -20.41
CA LYS A 236 2.12 1.86 -20.15
C LYS A 236 0.74 1.19 -20.18
N ALA A 237 0.43 0.44 -21.23
CA ALA A 237 -0.86 -0.24 -21.34
C ALA A 237 -1.14 -1.20 -20.17
N TYR A 238 -0.11 -1.85 -19.64
CA TYR A 238 -0.22 -2.68 -18.44
C TYR A 238 -0.46 -1.83 -17.19
N ASN A 239 0.31 -0.76 -17.01
CA ASN A 239 0.13 0.18 -15.90
C ASN A 239 -1.29 0.75 -15.87
N ASP A 240 -1.77 1.27 -16.99
CA ASP A 240 -3.08 1.90 -17.11
C ASP A 240 -4.21 0.91 -16.79
N ALA A 241 -4.11 -0.32 -17.32
CA ALA A 241 -5.09 -1.37 -17.05
C ALA A 241 -5.11 -1.78 -15.57
N VAL A 242 -3.94 -1.90 -14.91
CA VAL A 242 -3.86 -2.25 -13.49
C VAL A 242 -4.35 -1.10 -12.61
N LEU A 243 -3.96 0.13 -12.93
CA LEU A 243 -4.41 1.31 -12.18
C LEU A 243 -5.92 1.52 -12.28
N ALA A 244 -6.54 1.20 -13.43
CA ALA A 244 -7.99 1.26 -13.58
C ALA A 244 -8.76 0.27 -12.69
N MET A 245 -8.11 -0.82 -12.23
CA MET A 245 -8.70 -1.83 -11.34
C MET A 245 -8.58 -1.49 -9.85
N LEU A 246 -7.72 -0.54 -9.50
CA LEU A 246 -7.37 -0.20 -8.12
C LEU A 246 -8.01 1.14 -7.70
N PRO A 247 -8.38 1.31 -6.42
CA PRO A 247 -8.80 2.61 -5.94
C PRO A 247 -7.59 3.53 -5.93
N GLN A 248 -7.76 4.81 -6.30
CA GLN A 248 -6.65 5.76 -6.37
C GLN A 248 -6.90 6.97 -5.49
N THR A 249 -5.82 7.56 -4.98
CA THR A 249 -5.85 8.92 -4.43
C THR A 249 -5.45 9.91 -5.53
N PRO A 250 -6.39 10.72 -6.03
CA PRO A 250 -6.13 11.62 -7.14
C PRO A 250 -5.37 12.86 -6.65
N TYR A 251 -4.69 13.53 -7.59
CA TYR A 251 -4.11 14.84 -7.34
C TYR A 251 -4.97 15.91 -8.01
N LYS A 252 -5.83 16.57 -7.22
CA LYS A 252 -6.75 17.61 -7.71
C LYS A 252 -6.56 18.91 -6.91
N PRO A 253 -5.55 19.74 -7.25
CA PRO A 253 -5.26 20.97 -6.50
C PRO A 253 -6.36 22.03 -6.60
N ASN A 254 -7.18 21.98 -7.66
CA ASN A 254 -8.25 22.94 -7.93
C ASN A 254 -9.65 22.42 -7.54
N ASP A 255 -9.73 21.31 -6.79
CA ASP A 255 -11.02 20.77 -6.37
C ASP A 255 -11.64 21.67 -5.28
N PRO A 256 -12.84 22.23 -5.50
CA PRO A 256 -13.49 23.11 -4.52
C PRO A 256 -13.91 22.37 -3.24
N ARG A 257 -13.96 21.03 -3.25
CA ARG A 257 -14.40 20.21 -2.11
C ARG A 257 -13.28 19.94 -1.13
N GLN A 258 -12.12 19.62 -1.69
CA GLN A 258 -10.99 19.10 -0.93
C GLN A 258 -9.71 19.32 -1.72
N GLN A 259 -8.90 20.27 -1.25
CA GLN A 259 -7.64 20.63 -1.89
C GLN A 259 -6.57 19.54 -1.69
N ILE A 260 -6.63 18.81 -0.57
CA ILE A 260 -5.66 17.79 -0.18
C ILE A 260 -6.41 16.50 0.17
N TYR A 261 -6.10 15.44 -0.56
CA TYR A 261 -6.58 14.09 -0.31
C TYR A 261 -5.52 13.31 0.47
N GLU A 262 -5.72 13.17 1.79
CA GLU A 262 -4.84 12.36 2.63
C GLU A 262 -4.84 10.91 2.13
N HIS A 263 -3.64 10.36 1.92
CA HIS A 263 -3.48 9.02 1.38
C HIS A 263 -3.47 7.93 2.44
N GLU A 264 -2.73 8.16 3.53
CA GLU A 264 -2.58 7.24 4.64
C GLU A 264 -2.27 7.99 5.94
N THR A 265 -2.28 7.27 7.06
CA THR A 265 -1.97 7.86 8.37
C THR A 265 -0.46 8.07 8.50
N VAL A 266 -0.04 9.32 8.63
CA VAL A 266 1.39 9.68 8.69
C VAL A 266 1.95 9.63 10.12
N ASN A 267 1.07 9.62 11.13
CA ASN A 267 1.44 9.67 12.55
C ASN A 267 1.49 8.29 13.23
N ASP A 268 1.50 7.21 12.45
CA ASP A 268 1.52 5.85 12.98
C ASP A 268 2.84 5.52 13.69
N LEU A 269 2.72 5.13 14.95
CA LEU A 269 3.86 4.80 15.80
C LEU A 269 4.02 3.27 15.94
N PRO A 270 5.21 2.69 15.66
CA PRO A 270 5.45 1.29 15.96
C PRO A 270 5.38 1.02 17.48
N VAL A 271 4.60 0.01 17.86
CA VAL A 271 4.43 -0.40 19.26
C VAL A 271 5.72 -1.00 19.79
N HIS A 272 6.35 -0.31 20.75
CA HIS A 272 7.60 -0.76 21.36
C HIS A 272 7.32 -1.93 22.34
N PRO A 273 8.16 -2.96 22.41
CA PRO A 273 7.92 -4.09 23.31
C PRO A 273 7.73 -3.71 24.79
N ALA A 274 8.47 -2.70 25.27
CA ALA A 274 8.35 -2.21 26.65
C ALA A 274 6.97 -1.63 26.97
N THR A 275 6.25 -1.09 25.98
CA THR A 275 4.92 -0.47 26.20
C THR A 275 3.77 -1.48 26.10
N ARG A 276 4.06 -2.79 25.97
CA ARG A 276 3.04 -3.85 25.91
C ARG A 276 2.58 -4.34 27.28
N GLN A 277 3.30 -3.96 28.33
CA GLN A 277 2.97 -4.33 29.69
C GLN A 277 1.78 -3.52 30.19
N GLN A 278 0.89 -4.15 30.94
CA GLN A 278 -0.17 -3.45 31.65
C GLN A 278 0.39 -2.98 32.99
N LEU A 279 0.44 -1.66 33.19
CA LEU A 279 1.00 -1.04 34.40
C LEU A 279 -0.05 -0.16 35.08
N PHE A 280 -0.20 -0.32 36.39
CA PHE A 280 -0.98 0.56 37.25
C PHE A 280 -0.04 1.16 38.29
N VAL A 281 0.48 2.35 37.99
CA VAL A 281 1.48 3.01 38.83
C VAL A 281 0.76 3.78 39.94
N PRO A 282 0.96 3.44 41.24
CA PRO A 282 0.41 4.22 42.33
C PRO A 282 1.12 5.58 42.39
N VAL A 283 0.35 6.64 42.37
CA VAL A 283 0.83 8.03 42.44
C VAL A 283 0.03 8.79 43.48
N SER A 284 0.55 9.94 43.94
CA SER A 284 -0.23 10.85 44.78
C SER A 284 -1.52 11.25 44.09
N GLU A 285 -2.60 11.42 44.86
CA GLU A 285 -3.92 11.85 44.40
C GLU A 285 -3.90 13.18 43.64
N SER A 286 -2.96 14.07 43.96
CA SER A 286 -2.79 15.39 43.34
C SER A 286 -1.73 15.42 42.24
N ARG A 287 -1.08 14.30 41.91
CA ARG A 287 -0.01 14.28 40.90
C ARG A 287 -0.58 14.42 39.49
N GLN A 288 -0.07 15.39 38.74
CA GLN A 288 -0.31 15.48 37.30
C GLN A 288 0.59 14.48 36.55
N PHE A 289 0.02 13.35 36.12
CA PHE A 289 0.77 12.30 35.43
C PHE A 289 0.81 12.54 33.91
N THR A 290 1.98 12.87 33.38
CA THR A 290 2.15 13.27 31.96
C THR A 290 2.57 12.11 31.05
N ARG A 291 2.62 12.34 29.73
CA ARG A 291 3.15 11.37 28.75
C ARG A 291 4.64 11.07 28.98
N GLU A 292 5.41 12.04 29.48
CA GLU A 292 6.82 11.84 29.83
C GLU A 292 6.98 10.97 31.08
N ASP A 293 6.13 11.16 32.09
CA ASP A 293 6.06 10.27 33.26
C ASP A 293 5.67 8.85 32.85
N ALA A 294 4.68 8.71 31.97
CA ALA A 294 4.24 7.42 31.46
C ALA A 294 5.36 6.69 30.70
N ALA A 295 6.13 7.40 29.86
CA ALA A 295 7.25 6.82 29.12
C ALA A 295 8.34 6.30 30.09
N LYS A 296 8.69 7.08 31.10
CA LYS A 296 9.63 6.69 32.16
C LYS A 296 9.11 5.50 32.97
N ALA A 297 7.81 5.47 33.27
CA ALA A 297 7.20 4.35 33.98
C ALA A 297 7.30 3.02 33.21
N PHE A 298 7.24 3.06 31.88
CA PHE A 298 7.49 1.86 31.07
C PHE A 298 8.97 1.49 30.99
N HIS A 299 9.86 2.46 30.79
CA HIS A 299 11.31 2.25 30.75
C HIS A 299 12.08 3.59 30.82
N ASP A 300 13.19 3.63 31.57
CA ASP A 300 13.96 4.87 31.83
C ASP A 300 14.40 5.63 30.58
N LYS A 301 14.82 4.89 29.54
CA LYS A 301 15.32 5.46 28.27
C LYS A 301 14.24 5.62 27.18
N LEU A 302 12.98 5.32 27.49
CA LEU A 302 11.92 5.41 26.48
C LEU A 302 11.49 6.87 26.29
N LEU A 303 11.51 7.33 25.04
CA LEU A 303 10.99 8.63 24.69
C LEU A 303 9.44 8.63 24.69
N PRO A 304 8.79 9.75 25.05
CA PRO A 304 7.34 9.89 24.93
C PRO A 304 6.89 9.76 23.46
N ALA A 305 5.62 9.44 23.25
CA ALA A 305 5.04 9.26 21.91
C ALA A 305 5.32 10.47 21.00
N ASP A 306 5.13 11.68 21.53
CA ASP A 306 5.29 12.95 20.81
C ASP A 306 6.67 13.12 20.14
N LYS A 307 7.74 12.57 20.75
CA LYS A 307 9.12 12.63 20.23
C LYS A 307 9.48 11.47 19.29
N ARG A 308 8.63 10.43 19.24
CA ARG A 308 8.86 9.21 18.45
C ARG A 308 8.04 9.18 17.15
N ILE A 309 7.03 10.05 17.02
CA ILE A 309 6.22 10.20 15.81
C ILE A 309 7.16 10.61 14.65
N PRO A 310 6.91 10.14 13.41
CA PRO A 310 7.73 10.51 12.26
C PRO A 310 7.76 12.02 11.96
N HIS A 311 6.67 12.73 12.26
CA HIS A 311 6.50 14.18 12.10
C HIS A 311 6.31 14.89 13.45
N PRO A 312 7.38 15.08 14.25
CA PRO A 312 7.28 15.85 15.51
C PRO A 312 6.97 17.33 15.25
N GLU A 313 7.28 17.84 14.06
CA GLU A 313 7.02 19.21 13.62
C GLU A 313 5.52 19.55 13.60
N LEU A 314 4.66 18.59 13.25
CA LEU A 314 3.20 18.79 13.28
C LEU A 314 2.70 19.12 14.69
N VAL A 315 3.28 18.49 15.72
CA VAL A 315 2.94 18.80 17.12
C VAL A 315 3.35 20.22 17.48
N THR A 316 4.49 20.70 16.97
CA THR A 316 4.92 22.08 17.20
C THR A 316 4.03 23.09 16.49
N LEU A 317 3.64 22.83 15.24
CA LEU A 317 2.74 23.69 14.46
C LEU A 317 1.35 23.80 15.10
N GLU A 318 0.86 22.70 15.67
CA GLU A 318 -0.42 22.68 16.39
C GLU A 318 -0.33 23.44 17.72
N LYS A 319 0.79 23.31 18.45
CA LYS A 319 1.02 24.12 19.66
C LYS A 319 1.07 25.61 19.37
N GLU A 320 1.72 26.02 18.29
CA GLU A 320 1.75 27.42 17.85
C GLU A 320 0.37 27.90 17.40
N HIS A 321 -0.43 27.02 16.78
CA HIS A 321 -1.82 27.33 16.43
C HIS A 321 -2.64 27.65 17.67
N LEU A 322 -2.57 26.78 18.68
CA LEU A 322 -3.29 26.93 19.95
C LEU A 322 -2.79 28.14 20.75
N ALA A 323 -1.52 28.52 20.59
CA ALA A 323 -0.95 29.74 21.16
C ALA A 323 -1.37 31.03 20.43
N GLY A 324 -2.13 30.92 19.33
CA GLY A 324 -2.62 32.08 18.56
C GLY A 324 -1.59 32.70 17.61
N VAL A 325 -0.48 32.01 17.32
CA VAL A 325 0.54 32.50 16.37
C VAL A 325 -0.05 32.54 14.96
N SER A 326 0.18 33.66 14.26
CA SER A 326 -0.34 33.87 12.91
C SER A 326 0.17 32.81 11.92
N ARG A 327 -0.61 32.52 10.86
CA ARG A 327 -0.24 31.49 9.87
C ARG A 327 1.08 31.82 9.15
N SER A 328 1.31 33.08 8.82
CA SER A 328 2.54 33.54 8.16
C SER A 328 3.77 33.35 9.04
N GLU A 329 3.64 33.64 10.33
CA GLU A 329 4.72 33.52 11.30
C GLU A 329 5.03 32.04 11.60
N ARG A 330 4.00 31.19 11.72
CA ARG A 330 4.18 29.73 11.81
C ARG A 330 4.93 29.17 10.60
N TRP A 331 4.59 29.63 9.40
CA TRP A 331 5.28 29.25 8.17
C TRP A 331 6.75 29.68 8.19
N ALA A 332 7.04 30.92 8.58
CA ALA A 332 8.40 31.42 8.70
C ALA A 332 9.23 30.62 9.73
N ASN A 333 8.63 30.30 10.89
CA ASN A 333 9.27 29.48 11.91
C ASN A 333 9.57 28.06 11.39
N GLN A 334 8.65 27.46 10.64
CA GLN A 334 8.86 26.14 10.04
C GLN A 334 10.01 26.19 9.02
N GLN A 335 10.03 27.17 8.13
CA GLN A 335 11.12 27.33 7.15
C GLN A 335 12.49 27.47 7.83
N GLN A 336 12.56 28.20 8.95
CA GLN A 336 13.79 28.30 9.75
C GLN A 336 14.21 26.96 10.36
N ARG A 337 13.26 26.14 10.83
CA ARG A 337 13.53 24.79 11.36
C ARG A 337 14.02 23.86 10.26
N ASP A 338 13.38 23.89 9.10
CA ASP A 338 13.74 23.06 7.94
C ASP A 338 15.16 23.40 7.46
N GLU A 339 15.49 24.69 7.37
CA GLU A 339 16.84 25.16 7.04
C GLU A 339 17.87 24.68 8.09
N ALA A 340 17.57 24.84 9.38
CA ALA A 340 18.46 24.39 10.45
C ALA A 340 18.67 22.87 10.41
N ALA A 341 17.62 22.09 10.12
CA ALA A 341 17.68 20.64 9.96
C ALA A 341 18.52 20.25 8.73
N ARG A 342 18.38 20.96 7.61
CA ARG A 342 19.20 20.76 6.41
C ARG A 342 20.67 21.01 6.69
N VAL A 343 21.01 22.14 7.31
CA VAL A 343 22.38 22.47 7.69
C VAL A 343 22.95 21.45 8.69
N ALA A 344 22.15 20.97 9.64
CA ALA A 344 22.58 19.93 10.57
C ALA A 344 22.86 18.60 9.87
N LYS A 345 22.04 18.21 8.88
CA LYS A 345 22.22 17.02 8.06
C LYS A 345 23.49 17.11 7.21
N GLU A 346 23.70 18.24 6.52
CA GLU A 346 24.92 18.48 5.72
C GLU A 346 26.18 18.40 6.59
N LYS A 347 26.16 19.00 7.78
CA LYS A 347 27.27 18.90 8.75
C LYS A 347 27.51 17.45 9.20
N ALA A 348 26.44 16.67 9.41
CA ALA A 348 26.56 15.27 9.81
C ALA A 348 27.13 14.39 8.68
N GLU A 349 26.71 14.62 7.44
CA GLU A 349 27.22 13.94 6.24
C GLU A 349 28.68 14.30 5.99
N ALA A 350 29.05 15.58 6.08
CA ALA A 350 30.44 16.04 5.97
C ALA A 350 31.32 15.43 7.09
N LYS A 351 30.81 15.36 8.32
CA LYS A 351 31.52 14.71 9.44
C LYS A 351 31.70 13.21 9.19
N LYS A 352 30.70 12.53 8.61
CA LYS A 352 30.79 11.11 8.25
C LYS A 352 31.82 10.89 7.13
N ALA A 353 31.77 11.67 6.06
CA ALA A 353 32.73 11.61 4.96
C ALA A 353 34.17 11.86 5.46
N ALA A 354 34.37 12.91 6.27
CA ALA A 354 35.67 13.20 6.86
C ALA A 354 36.17 12.08 7.80
N TRP A 355 35.26 11.37 8.48
CA TRP A 355 35.64 10.20 9.28
C TRP A 355 36.03 9.01 8.41
N GLU A 356 35.29 8.76 7.32
CA GLU A 356 35.61 7.70 6.35
C GLU A 356 36.96 7.94 5.70
N GLU A 357 37.24 9.16 5.21
CA GLU A 357 38.53 9.54 4.61
C GLU A 357 39.70 9.40 5.59
N ARG A 358 39.51 9.76 6.85
CA ARG A 358 40.55 9.64 7.89
C ARG A 358 40.84 8.20 8.25
N THR A 359 39.82 7.36 8.25
CA THR A 359 39.91 5.97 8.74
C THR A 359 40.28 5.01 7.61
N GLN A 360 39.95 5.35 6.36
CA GLN A 360 40.14 4.49 5.20
C GLN A 360 41.31 4.95 4.33
N ARG A 361 42.42 4.21 4.40
CA ARG A 361 43.57 4.40 3.52
C ARG A 361 43.41 3.54 2.26
N ILE A 362 43.34 4.18 1.10
CA ILE A 362 43.30 3.51 -0.20
C ILE A 362 44.72 3.46 -0.80
N VAL A 363 45.23 2.26 -1.04
CA VAL A 363 46.51 2.03 -1.71
C VAL A 363 46.26 1.43 -3.08
N SER A 364 46.35 2.25 -4.12
CA SER A 364 46.17 1.83 -5.50
C SER A 364 47.37 1.03 -6.00
N THR A 365 47.12 -0.12 -6.61
CA THR A 365 48.15 -0.97 -7.25
C THR A 365 47.79 -1.24 -8.71
N ARG A 366 48.62 -2.02 -9.43
CA ARG A 366 48.40 -2.28 -10.87
C ARG A 366 47.06 -2.95 -11.20
N ARG A 367 46.50 -3.80 -10.31
CA ARG A 367 45.26 -4.56 -10.57
C ARG A 367 44.11 -4.24 -9.63
N TRP A 368 44.41 -3.85 -8.39
CA TRP A 368 43.41 -3.70 -7.34
C TRP A 368 43.72 -2.48 -6.47
N ASP A 369 42.68 -1.88 -5.92
CA ASP A 369 42.81 -0.85 -4.89
C ASP A 369 42.59 -1.50 -3.52
N PHE A 370 43.63 -1.52 -2.70
CA PHE A 370 43.55 -2.06 -1.35
C PHE A 370 42.99 -1.00 -0.42
N LYS A 371 41.84 -1.28 0.19
CA LYS A 371 41.15 -0.42 1.15
C LYS A 371 41.46 -0.89 2.56
N PHE A 372 42.36 -0.20 3.26
CA PHE A 372 42.68 -0.46 4.66
C PHE A 372 41.81 0.44 5.54
N GLN A 373 41.01 -0.15 6.42
CA GLN A 373 40.21 0.60 7.38
C GLN A 373 40.80 0.43 8.77
N ASP A 374 41.15 1.55 9.40
CA ASP A 374 41.64 1.56 10.78
C ASP A 374 40.51 1.14 11.73
N ILE A 375 40.83 0.20 12.62
CA ILE A 375 39.92 -0.33 13.62
C ILE A 375 40.56 -0.24 15.00
N SER A 376 39.74 -0.13 16.04
CA SER A 376 40.22 -0.18 17.41
C SER A 376 40.24 -1.63 17.90
N ALA A 377 41.43 -2.17 18.14
CA ALA A 377 41.62 -3.51 18.69
C ALA A 377 41.12 -3.67 20.14
N GLU A 378 40.95 -2.56 20.87
CA GLU A 378 40.50 -2.55 22.27
C GLU A 378 38.97 -2.69 22.41
N LYS A 379 38.20 -2.55 21.31
CA LYS A 379 36.73 -2.67 21.28
C LYS A 379 36.22 -4.12 21.38
N VAL A 380 36.90 -4.96 22.16
CA VAL A 380 36.56 -6.37 22.37
C VAL A 380 35.68 -6.61 23.61
N GLY A 381 35.48 -5.59 24.43
CA GLY A 381 34.73 -5.66 25.69
C GLY A 381 35.49 -6.40 26.79
N LYS A 382 35.00 -6.32 28.03
CA LYS A 382 35.71 -6.81 29.23
C LYS A 382 36.14 -8.29 29.14
N ASN A 383 35.32 -9.13 28.50
CA ASN A 383 35.54 -10.58 28.44
C ASN A 383 35.90 -11.05 27.02
N GLY A 384 36.32 -10.15 26.12
CA GLY A 384 36.58 -10.46 24.71
C GLY A 384 35.32 -10.76 23.87
N ARG A 385 34.12 -10.52 24.42
CA ARG A 385 32.82 -10.77 23.78
C ARG A 385 32.07 -9.45 23.56
N SER A 386 32.34 -8.78 22.44
CA SER A 386 31.62 -7.57 22.01
C SER A 386 30.99 -7.78 20.64
N ARG A 387 29.75 -7.32 20.40
CA ARG A 387 29.10 -7.34 19.06
C ARG A 387 29.88 -6.52 18.02
N GLU A 388 30.57 -5.47 18.47
CA GLU A 388 31.35 -4.56 17.63
C GLU A 388 32.80 -5.03 17.38
N GLY A 389 33.23 -6.11 18.05
CA GLY A 389 34.58 -6.64 17.86
C GLY A 389 34.80 -7.14 16.43
N VAL A 390 35.90 -6.70 15.81
CA VAL A 390 36.27 -7.06 14.43
C VAL A 390 37.20 -8.27 14.42
N GLY A 391 36.94 -9.23 13.53
CA GLY A 391 37.72 -10.45 13.36
C GLY A 391 36.91 -11.74 13.52
N ALA A 392 37.48 -12.85 13.07
CA ALA A 392 36.90 -14.18 13.29
C ALA A 392 37.06 -14.58 14.77
N ARG A 393 35.96 -14.89 15.45
CA ARG A 393 35.98 -15.25 16.88
C ARG A 393 36.52 -16.66 17.11
N TYR A 394 37.40 -16.81 18.09
CA TYR A 394 37.92 -18.11 18.52
C TYR A 394 36.93 -18.85 19.44
N GLY A 395 36.99 -20.18 19.44
CA GLY A 395 36.14 -21.02 20.30
C GLY A 395 34.68 -21.16 19.84
N MET A 396 34.37 -20.80 18.60
CA MET A 396 33.04 -20.92 18.00
C MET A 396 33.05 -21.97 16.88
N PRO A 397 32.45 -23.16 17.05
CA PRO A 397 32.38 -24.15 15.98
C PRO A 397 31.47 -23.68 14.84
N HIS A 398 31.67 -24.22 13.63
CA HIS A 398 30.81 -23.92 12.49
C HIS A 398 29.35 -24.26 12.80
N GLU A 399 28.45 -23.33 12.48
CA GLU A 399 27.01 -23.48 12.74
C GLU A 399 26.27 -24.11 11.55
N ASP A 400 26.96 -24.58 10.52
CA ASP A 400 26.38 -25.01 9.24
C ASP A 400 25.36 -26.15 9.36
N ARG A 401 25.49 -26.97 10.40
CA ARG A 401 24.61 -28.11 10.71
C ARG A 401 23.41 -27.72 11.58
N LYS A 402 23.36 -26.49 12.11
CA LYS A 402 22.22 -26.01 12.89
C LYS A 402 21.04 -25.73 11.95
N ARG A 403 19.85 -26.21 12.34
CA ARG A 403 18.60 -25.97 11.61
C ARG A 403 18.22 -24.49 11.71
N GLY A 404 17.83 -23.89 10.58
CA GLY A 404 17.36 -22.50 10.53
C GLY A 404 18.45 -21.44 10.37
N MET A 405 19.70 -21.83 10.13
CA MET A 405 20.77 -20.88 9.82
C MET A 405 20.58 -20.23 8.45
N VAL A 406 20.68 -18.90 8.42
CA VAL A 406 20.61 -18.12 7.17
C VAL A 406 21.94 -18.20 6.43
N LYS A 407 21.92 -18.78 5.23
CA LYS A 407 23.10 -18.93 4.34
C LYS A 407 22.99 -18.09 3.05
N ILE A 408 22.05 -17.15 3.05
CA ILE A 408 21.73 -16.26 1.93
C ILE A 408 22.13 -14.83 2.36
N PRO A 409 22.60 -13.97 1.45
CA PRO A 409 22.90 -12.58 1.78
C PRO A 409 21.72 -11.89 2.47
N THR A 410 21.98 -11.27 3.64
CA THR A 410 20.95 -10.57 4.44
C THR A 410 20.89 -9.07 4.15
N SER A 411 21.90 -8.53 3.46
CA SER A 411 21.97 -7.14 2.98
C SER A 411 22.51 -7.14 1.56
N VAL A 412 21.96 -6.27 0.71
CA VAL A 412 22.45 -5.96 -0.64
C VAL A 412 22.56 -4.43 -0.67
N GLU A 413 23.80 -3.94 -0.62
CA GLU A 413 24.15 -2.52 -0.56
C GLU A 413 24.37 -1.91 -1.94
#